data_AF-A0A485PHD0-F1
#
_entry.id   AF-A0A485PHD0-F1
#
_cell.length_a   1.000
_cell.length_b   1.000
_cell.length_c   1.000
_cell.angle_alpha   90.00
_cell.angle_beta   90.00
_cell.angle_gamma   90.00
#
_symmetry.space_group_name_H-M   'P 1'
#
loop_
_entity.id
_entity.type
_entity.pdbx_description
1 polymer ?
#
loop_
_entity_poly.entity_id
_entity_poly.type
_entity_poly.pdbx_seq_one_letter_code
_entity_poly.pdbx_strand_id
1 'polypeptide(L)'
;DYEIMISGKGFNNAINKEEVICRFRFSNDKFFDKKATTVDDNSITCSGVMIQKPDQLVHVEVSLNNAISFIRSDANITSDNCMSSR
;
A
#
# COMPACT_ATOMS: atom_id res chain seq x y z
N ASP A 1 9.30 6.84 9.67
CA ASP A 1 8.27 6.16 8.87
C ASP A 1 7.32 7.17 8.26
N TYR A 2 6.74 6.84 7.11
CA TYR A 2 5.72 7.64 6.45
C TYR A 2 4.45 6.78 6.31
N GLU A 3 3.30 7.43 6.20
CA GLU A 3 2.02 6.76 6.00
C GLU A 3 1.54 6.98 4.58
N ILE A 4 0.80 6.00 4.07
CA ILE A 4 0.08 6.10 2.81
C ILE A 4 -1.41 5.98 3.07
N MET A 5 -2.20 6.81 2.40
CA MET A 5 -3.65 6.73 2.42
C MET A 5 -4.14 6.24 1.05
N ILE A 6 -4.84 5.11 1.06
CA ILE A 6 -5.42 4.49 -0.12
C ILE A 6 -6.91 4.83 -0.09
N SER A 7 -7.38 5.58 -1.08
CA SER A 7 -8.80 5.93 -1.23
C SER A 7 -9.50 4.97 -2.19
N GLY A 8 -10.72 4.55 -1.86
CA GLY A 8 -11.47 3.59 -2.63
C GLY A 8 -12.95 3.52 -2.27
N LYS A 9 -13.68 2.64 -2.96
CA LYS A 9 -15.07 2.31 -2.63
C LYS A 9 -15.14 0.87 -2.14
N GLY A 10 -15.96 0.63 -1.12
CA GLY A 10 -16.22 -0.73 -0.63
C GLY A 10 -15.24 -1.23 0.44
N PHE A 11 -14.41 -0.37 1.04
CA PHE A 11 -13.56 -0.75 2.17
C PHE A 11 -14.35 -0.99 3.46
N ASN A 12 -15.52 -0.36 3.58
CA ASN A 12 -16.52 -0.69 4.61
C ASN A 12 -16.98 -2.17 4.61
N ASN A 13 -16.70 -2.96 3.56
CA ASN A 13 -16.99 -4.39 3.53
C ASN A 13 -15.96 -5.23 4.32
N ALA A 14 -14.87 -4.63 4.84
CA ALA A 14 -13.94 -5.34 5.70
C ALA A 14 -14.66 -5.78 6.98
N ILE A 15 -14.88 -7.09 7.11
CA ILE A 15 -15.59 -7.69 8.26
C ILE A 15 -14.78 -7.45 9.54
N ASN A 16 -13.46 -7.57 9.45
CA ASN A 16 -12.53 -7.26 10.52
C ASN A 16 -11.44 -6.32 10.03
N LYS A 17 -11.37 -5.13 10.63
CA LYS A 17 -10.34 -4.11 10.31
C LYS A 17 -8.92 -4.62 10.53
N GLU A 18 -8.72 -5.60 11.42
CA GLU A 18 -7.42 -6.19 11.75
C GLU A 18 -6.90 -7.18 10.69
N GLU A 19 -7.79 -7.61 9.80
CA GLU A 19 -7.51 -8.49 8.65
C GLU A 19 -7.18 -7.70 7.38
N VAL A 20 -7.24 -6.37 7.45
CA VAL A 20 -6.90 -5.50 6.32
C VAL A 20 -5.38 -5.42 6.18
N ILE A 21 -4.90 -5.76 4.99
CA ILE A 21 -3.47 -5.81 4.65
C ILE A 21 -3.21 -4.97 3.40
N CYS A 22 -2.26 -4.05 3.49
CA CYS A 22 -1.63 -3.40 2.35
C CYS A 22 -0.40 -4.18 1.93
N ARG A 23 -0.40 -4.65 0.68
CA ARG A 23 0.72 -5.32 0.04
C ARG A 23 1.40 -4.36 -0.92
N PHE A 24 2.70 -4.18 -0.73
CA PHE A 24 3.56 -3.41 -1.61
C PHE A 24 4.34 -4.38 -2.50
N ARG A 25 3.94 -4.52 -3.76
CA ARG A 25 4.54 -5.44 -4.73
C ARG A 25 5.52 -4.70 -5.64
N PHE A 26 6.78 -5.10 -5.57
CA PHE A 26 7.87 -4.54 -6.36
C PHE A 26 8.01 -5.30 -7.68
N SER A 27 8.61 -4.66 -8.68
CA SER A 27 8.81 -5.21 -10.02
C SER A 27 9.61 -6.53 -10.10
N ASN A 28 10.36 -6.88 -9.05
CA ASN A 28 11.13 -8.12 -8.94
C ASN A 28 10.38 -9.23 -8.18
N ASP A 29 9.05 -9.17 -8.15
CA ASP A 29 8.15 -10.06 -7.41
C ASP A 29 8.37 -10.11 -5.89
N LYS A 30 9.22 -9.25 -5.32
CA LYS A 30 9.26 -9.05 -3.87
C LYS A 30 8.01 -8.29 -3.44
N PHE A 31 7.45 -8.68 -2.31
CA PHE A 31 6.35 -7.96 -1.70
C PHE A 31 6.54 -7.80 -0.21
N PHE A 32 5.91 -6.77 0.35
CA PHE A 32 5.89 -6.51 1.78
C PHE A 32 4.46 -6.27 2.21
N ASP A 33 4.02 -7.04 3.20
CA ASP A 33 2.69 -6.92 3.76
C ASP A 33 2.74 -6.07 5.03
N LYS A 34 1.83 -5.11 5.10
CA LYS A 34 1.63 -4.23 6.25
C LYS A 34 0.18 -4.29 6.65
N LYS A 35 -0.08 -4.46 7.95
CA LYS A 35 -1.44 -4.31 8.47
C LYS A 35 -1.85 -2.84 8.34
N ALA A 36 -3.15 -2.63 8.09
CA ALA A 36 -3.71 -1.30 8.13
C ALA A 36 -3.57 -0.68 9.54
N THR A 37 -3.19 0.58 9.57
CA THR A 37 -3.18 1.40 10.78
C THR A 37 -4.60 1.88 11.09
N THR A 38 -5.32 2.34 10.06
CA THR A 38 -6.72 2.75 10.15
C THR A 38 -7.49 2.28 8.93
N VAL A 39 -8.76 1.93 9.16
CA VAL A 39 -9.71 1.49 8.13
C VAL A 39 -10.98 2.29 8.33
N ASP A 40 -11.27 3.16 7.38
CA ASP A 40 -12.48 3.95 7.29
C ASP A 40 -13.34 3.44 6.13
N ASP A 41 -14.54 4.00 5.96
CA ASP A 41 -15.51 3.51 4.98
C ASP A 41 -14.98 3.57 3.52
N ASN A 42 -14.14 4.57 3.23
CA ASN A 42 -13.62 4.87 1.91
C ASN A 42 -12.09 5.05 1.86
N SER A 43 -11.40 4.87 2.98
CA SER A 43 -9.95 5.00 3.05
C SER A 43 -9.31 3.94 3.93
N ILE A 44 -8.12 3.52 3.54
CA ILE A 44 -7.24 2.65 4.33
C ILE A 44 -5.90 3.36 4.48
N THR A 45 -5.42 3.46 5.70
CA THR A 45 -4.09 3.99 6.00
C THR A 45 -3.16 2.86 6.36
N CYS A 46 -1.97 2.86 5.78
CA CYS A 46 -0.93 1.87 6.05
C CYS A 46 0.43 2.55 6.20
N SER A 47 1.29 2.00 7.04
CA SER A 47 2.69 2.40 7.07
C SER A 47 3.35 2.06 5.73
N GLY A 48 4.06 3.02 5.15
CA GLY A 48 4.79 2.84 3.90
C GLY A 48 5.96 1.87 4.02
N VAL A 49 6.58 1.57 2.88
CA VAL A 49 7.80 0.76 2.78
C VAL A 49 8.95 1.59 2.22
N MET A 50 10.17 1.31 2.68
CA MET A 50 11.34 1.99 2.14
C MET A 50 11.65 1.49 0.73
N ILE A 51 11.60 2.38 -0.25
CA ILE A 51 12.00 2.10 -1.64
C ILE A 51 13.49 2.42 -1.75
N GLN A 52 14.34 1.39 -1.85
CA GLN A 52 15.80 1.57 -1.80
C GLN A 52 16.40 2.08 -3.11
N LYS A 53 15.76 1.80 -4.23
CA LYS A 53 16.25 2.17 -5.56
C LYS A 53 15.33 3.22 -6.17
N PRO A 54 15.88 4.32 -6.71
CA PRO A 54 15.10 5.23 -7.54
C PRO A 54 14.52 4.48 -8.74
N ASP A 55 13.43 5.00 -9.28
CA ASP A 55 12.70 4.47 -10.45
C ASP A 55 12.11 3.06 -10.29
N GLN A 56 12.12 2.53 -9.06
CA GLN A 56 11.52 1.24 -8.80
C GLN A 56 9.99 1.38 -8.72
N LEU A 57 9.29 0.72 -9.65
CA LEU A 57 7.83 0.62 -9.65
C LEU A 57 7.34 -0.27 -8.50
N VAL A 58 6.42 0.27 -7.71
CA VAL A 58 5.74 -0.43 -6.62
C VAL A 58 4.24 -0.34 -6.81
N HIS A 59 3.60 -1.49 -6.90
CA HIS A 59 2.14 -1.62 -6.94
C HIS A 59 1.61 -1.77 -5.52
N VAL A 60 0.53 -1.08 -5.20
CA VAL A 60 -0.19 -1.25 -3.94
C VAL A 60 -1.43 -2.09 -4.16
N GLU A 61 -1.52 -3.16 -3.38
CA GLU A 61 -2.62 -4.12 -3.37
C GLU A 61 -3.24 -4.14 -1.97
N VAL A 62 -4.56 -4.24 -1.86
CA VAL A 62 -5.27 -4.25 -0.59
C VAL A 62 -6.04 -5.55 -0.43
N SER A 63 -5.83 -6.25 0.68
CA SER A 63 -6.67 -7.36 1.09
C SER A 63 -7.58 -6.94 2.23
N LEU A 64 -8.86 -7.31 2.17
CA LEU A 64 -9.84 -7.09 3.24
C LEU A 64 -10.16 -8.40 3.99
N ASN A 65 -9.46 -9.48 3.68
CA ASN A 65 -9.75 -10.84 4.15
C ASN A 65 -8.46 -11.63 4.42
N ASN A 66 -7.53 -11.04 5.17
CA ASN A 66 -6.32 -11.69 5.67
C ASN A 66 -5.47 -12.33 4.56
N ALA A 67 -5.22 -11.58 3.49
CA ALA A 67 -4.40 -11.97 2.34
C ALA A 67 -4.95 -13.13 1.49
N ILE A 68 -6.23 -13.50 1.63
CA ILE A 68 -6.87 -14.51 0.75
C ILE A 68 -7.06 -13.95 -0.66
N SER A 69 -7.47 -12.68 -0.76
CA SER A 69 -7.65 -11.99 -2.05
C SER A 69 -7.16 -10.56 -1.97
N PHE A 70 -6.76 -10.00 -3.13
CA PHE A 70 -6.20 -8.66 -3.23
C PHE A 70 -6.92 -7.84 -4.31
N ILE A 71 -7.26 -6.61 -3.93
CA ILE A 71 -7.76 -5.55 -4.79
C ILE A 71 -6.55 -4.75 -5.24
N ARG A 72 -6.30 -4.69 -6.55
CA ARG A 72 -5.15 -3.99 -7.13
C ARG A 72 -5.58 -2.60 -7.59
N SER A 73 -4.79 -1.59 -7.25
CA SER A 73 -4.92 -0.26 -7.85
C SER A 73 -4.12 -0.21 -9.15
N ASP A 74 -4.62 0.53 -10.14
CA ASP A 74 -3.84 0.87 -11.35
C ASP A 74 -2.77 1.95 -11.07
N ALA A 75 -2.73 2.49 -9.86
CA ALA A 75 -1.73 3.46 -9.42
C ALA A 75 -0.41 2.77 -9.02
N ASN A 76 0.70 3.40 -9.40
CA ASN A 76 2.05 2.94 -9.06
C ASN A 76 2.78 4.01 -8.25
N ILE A 77 3.53 3.57 -7.25
CA ILE A 77 4.45 4.41 -6.49
C ILE A 77 5.83 4.28 -7.13
N THR A 78 6.49 5.42 -7.33
CA THR A 78 7.91 5.49 -7.74
C THR A 78 8.64 6.39 -6.75
N SER A 79 9.93 6.11 -6.56
CA SER A 79 10.82 6.95 -5.76
C SER A 79 11.80 7.63 -6.71
N ASP A 80 12.11 8.90 -6.46
CA ASP A 80 13.13 9.64 -7.19
C ASP A 80 14.18 10.16 -6.21
N ASN A 81 15.39 10.44 -6.70
CA ASN A 81 16.45 11.05 -5.93
C ASN A 81 16.25 12.57 -5.91
N CYS A 82 15.90 13.11 -4.74
CA CYS A 82 15.90 14.55 -4.54
C CYS A 82 17.34 15.09 -4.54
N MET A 83 17.78 15.68 -5.65
CA MET A 83 19.01 16.48 -5.68
C MET A 83 18.73 17.81 -5.00
N SER A 84 19.36 18.10 -3.86
CA SER A 84 19.32 19.47 -3.34
C SER A 84 20.17 20.34 -4.27
N SER A 85 19.52 21.29 -4.95
CA SER A 85 20.24 22.38 -5.59
C SER A 85 20.96 23.13 -4.47
N ARG A 86 22.30 23.07 -4.47
CA ARG A 86 23.13 23.99 -3.67
C ARG A 86 23.15 25.36 -4.31
#